data_AF-A0A0W0G0Y6-F1
#
_entry.id   AF-A0A0W0G0Y6-F1
#
_cell.length_a   1.000
_cell.length_b   1.000
_cell.length_c   1.000
_cell.angle_alpha   90.00
_cell.angle_beta   90.00
_cell.angle_gamma   90.00
#
_symmetry.space_group_name_H-M   'P 1'
#
loop_
_entity.id
_entity.type
_entity.pdbx_description
1 polymer ?
#
loop_
_entity_poly.entity_id
_entity_poly.type
_entity_poly.pdbx_seq_one_letter_code
_entity_poly.pdbx_strand_id
1 'polypeptide(L)'
;MYRLTVATLFAVLASVASAGTKLWDGSFNSYASAADFDKWSWANQVGTYQWYIHGSQPTSHYLAVSSDYKNPAMSSEQRGLKSTIDSGATWNGQTMARTELIPQTTANLGSGNLFYHFSVKRSNTNAPDPTKEHQVAFFESHFTELKYGVGSNPSDLQWHVGGVSKWSTPFTADTWFNFAYDIDFSRGTVGLWASTGSNPLVKVVQNISASTSTNSADWHLGVLRVIASGVTEDWYFSGVYVENGPITTTIGSGSGGTTVGTTSAPGTTEVPPSTTIATSTTVATGPQQTQWGQCGGNGWTGPTVCVSPYTCVEVSPPYYSQCK
;
A
#
# COMPACT_ATOMS: atom_id res chain seq x y z
N MET A 1 -14.51 -64.55 -21.26
CA MET A 1 -13.95 -63.19 -21.31
C MET A 1 -14.91 -62.24 -20.62
N TYR A 2 -14.69 -61.92 -19.34
CA TYR A 2 -15.43 -60.86 -18.64
C TYR A 2 -14.45 -59.71 -18.41
N ARG A 3 -14.69 -58.56 -19.04
CA ARG A 3 -13.92 -57.33 -18.82
C ARG A 3 -14.57 -56.59 -17.66
N LEU A 4 -13.88 -56.52 -16.52
CA LEU A 4 -14.20 -55.61 -15.43
C LEU A 4 -13.72 -54.21 -15.83
N THR A 5 -14.64 -53.26 -15.96
CA THR A 5 -14.31 -51.85 -16.16
C THR A 5 -14.21 -51.20 -14.79
N VAL A 6 -12.99 -50.82 -14.38
CA VAL A 6 -12.75 -50.04 -13.16
C VAL A 6 -13.09 -48.58 -13.48
N ALA A 7 -14.16 -48.05 -12.88
CA ALA A 7 -14.48 -46.63 -12.95
C ALA A 7 -13.68 -45.90 -11.87
N THR A 8 -12.66 -45.15 -12.28
CA THR A 8 -11.86 -44.31 -11.40
C THR A 8 -12.65 -43.04 -11.08
N LEU A 9 -13.16 -42.94 -9.86
CA LEU A 9 -13.85 -41.75 -9.36
C LEU A 9 -12.80 -40.68 -9.04
N PHE A 10 -12.65 -39.66 -9.89
CA PHE A 10 -11.85 -38.47 -9.57
C PHE A 10 -12.61 -37.65 -8.53
N ALA A 11 -12.13 -37.65 -7.29
CA ALA A 11 -12.59 -36.71 -6.26
C ALA A 11 -12.05 -35.32 -6.60
N VAL A 12 -12.92 -34.42 -7.07
CA VAL A 12 -12.61 -32.99 -7.16
C VAL A 12 -12.61 -32.44 -5.75
N LEU A 13 -11.42 -32.28 -5.16
CA LEU A 13 -11.23 -31.50 -3.94
C LEU A 13 -11.47 -30.03 -4.29
N ALA A 14 -12.67 -29.54 -4.03
CA ALA A 14 -12.92 -28.11 -4.00
C ALA A 14 -12.11 -27.52 -2.84
N SER A 15 -11.04 -26.79 -3.16
CA SER A 15 -10.34 -25.96 -2.19
C SER A 15 -11.32 -24.92 -1.67
N VAL A 16 -11.86 -25.15 -0.47
CA VAL A 16 -12.66 -24.16 0.24
C VAL A 16 -11.72 -22.98 0.52
N ALA A 17 -11.94 -21.86 -0.18
CA ALA A 17 -11.21 -20.63 0.09
C ALA A 17 -11.54 -20.22 1.53
N SER A 18 -10.55 -20.35 2.43
CA SER A 18 -10.69 -19.88 3.81
C SER A 18 -10.50 -18.37 3.78
N ALA A 19 -11.61 -17.63 3.88
CA ALA A 19 -11.63 -16.18 3.99
C ALA A 19 -11.89 -15.77 5.44
N GLY A 20 -11.34 -14.64 5.84
CA GLY A 20 -11.64 -13.98 7.08
C GLY A 20 -13.04 -13.37 7.08
N THR A 21 -13.46 -12.90 8.24
CA THR A 21 -14.65 -12.07 8.37
C THR A 21 -14.26 -10.61 8.17
N LYS A 22 -14.93 -9.92 7.24
CA LYS A 22 -14.84 -8.46 7.14
C LYS A 22 -15.30 -7.81 8.44
N LEU A 23 -14.42 -7.06 9.09
CA LEU A 23 -14.71 -6.26 10.29
C LEU A 23 -15.23 -4.87 9.93
N TRP A 24 -14.80 -4.35 8.79
CA TRP A 24 -15.30 -3.11 8.20
C TRP A 24 -15.26 -3.23 6.68
N ASP A 25 -16.33 -2.79 6.02
CA ASP A 25 -16.48 -2.82 4.57
C ASP A 25 -16.46 -1.39 4.02
N GLY A 26 -15.38 -1.05 3.31
CA GLY A 26 -15.18 0.22 2.62
C GLY A 26 -15.70 0.22 1.19
N SER A 27 -16.58 -0.71 0.83
CA SER A 27 -17.24 -0.71 -0.47
C SER A 27 -17.86 0.66 -0.79
N PHE A 28 -17.65 1.14 -2.01
CA PHE A 28 -18.27 2.38 -2.46
C PHE A 28 -19.70 2.18 -2.95
N ASN A 29 -20.26 0.97 -2.87
CA ASN A 29 -21.60 0.66 -3.38
C ASN A 29 -22.72 1.51 -2.76
N SER A 30 -22.57 1.93 -1.50
CA SER A 30 -23.53 2.81 -0.82
C SER A 30 -23.38 4.29 -1.19
N TYR A 31 -22.36 4.64 -1.98
CA TYR A 31 -22.06 6.01 -2.41
C TYR A 31 -22.39 6.15 -3.89
N ALA A 32 -23.60 6.59 -4.20
CA ALA A 32 -24.06 6.80 -5.57
C ALA A 32 -23.40 8.02 -6.23
N SER A 33 -22.97 9.01 -5.43
CA SER A 33 -22.33 10.25 -5.88
C SER A 33 -21.42 10.84 -4.79
N ALA A 34 -20.66 11.87 -5.16
CA ALA A 34 -19.84 12.63 -4.22
C ALA A 34 -20.65 13.21 -3.03
N ALA A 35 -21.91 13.59 -3.26
CA ALA A 35 -22.79 14.15 -2.23
C ALA A 35 -23.15 13.15 -1.12
N ASP A 36 -22.94 11.85 -1.33
CA ASP A 36 -23.17 10.86 -0.27
C ASP A 36 -22.11 10.92 0.83
N PHE A 37 -20.89 11.39 0.51
CA PHE A 37 -19.85 11.62 1.51
C PHE A 37 -20.19 12.81 2.43
N ASP A 38 -20.93 13.81 1.94
CA ASP A 38 -21.37 14.99 2.70
C ASP A 38 -22.42 14.66 3.78
N LYS A 39 -22.97 13.44 3.78
CA LYS A 39 -23.93 12.98 4.80
C LYS A 39 -23.26 12.74 6.16
N TRP A 40 -21.96 12.45 6.15
CA TRP A 40 -21.17 12.30 7.36
C TRP A 40 -20.82 13.67 7.95
N SER A 41 -20.86 13.80 9.27
CA SER A 41 -20.29 14.93 10.00
C SER A 41 -19.89 14.50 11.40
N TRP A 42 -19.12 15.31 12.12
CA TRP A 42 -18.81 15.07 13.54
C TRP A 42 -20.06 14.93 14.43
N ALA A 43 -21.17 15.60 14.07
CA ALA A 43 -22.44 15.50 14.80
C ALA A 43 -23.32 14.33 14.32
N ASN A 44 -23.03 13.76 13.15
CA ASN A 44 -23.81 12.69 12.51
C ASN A 44 -22.87 11.75 11.75
N GLN A 45 -22.20 10.88 12.49
CA GLN A 45 -21.16 9.98 12.00
C GLN A 45 -21.74 8.73 11.30
N VAL A 46 -22.48 8.95 10.20
CA VAL A 46 -23.14 7.90 9.40
C VAL A 46 -22.27 7.39 8.26
N GLY A 47 -22.65 6.26 7.66
CA GLY A 47 -21.91 5.67 6.54
C GLY A 47 -20.67 4.90 7.01
N THR A 48 -19.78 4.59 6.07
CA THR A 48 -18.56 3.79 6.31
C THR A 48 -17.28 4.60 6.21
N TYR A 49 -17.36 5.88 5.83
CA TYR A 49 -16.23 6.80 5.75
C TYR A 49 -16.50 8.12 6.47
N GLN A 50 -15.49 8.58 7.18
CA GLN A 50 -15.35 9.95 7.65
C GLN A 50 -14.78 10.81 6.51
N TRP A 51 -15.34 12.00 6.34
CA TRP A 51 -14.95 12.93 5.29
C TRP A 51 -14.76 14.33 5.88
N TYR A 52 -13.51 14.69 6.17
CA TYR A 52 -13.16 16.02 6.70
C TYR A 52 -11.76 16.51 6.31
N ILE A 53 -10.91 15.66 5.73
CA ILE A 53 -9.54 16.00 5.32
C ILE A 53 -9.55 16.32 3.83
N HIS A 54 -9.91 17.57 3.54
CA HIS A 54 -10.03 18.08 2.17
C HIS A 54 -9.87 19.60 2.12
N GLY A 55 -9.75 20.14 0.90
CA GLY A 55 -9.74 21.58 0.67
C GLY A 55 -11.14 22.21 0.71
N SER A 56 -11.25 23.48 0.33
CA SER A 56 -12.49 24.26 0.48
C SER A 56 -13.51 24.12 -0.66
N GLN A 57 -13.17 23.43 -1.75
CA GLN A 57 -14.09 23.21 -2.87
C GLN A 57 -15.19 22.19 -2.51
N PRO A 58 -16.29 22.11 -3.29
CA PRO A 58 -17.30 21.08 -3.10
C PRO A 58 -16.71 19.66 -3.19
N THR A 59 -17.30 18.70 -2.50
CA THR A 59 -16.80 17.30 -2.47
C THR A 59 -16.66 16.68 -3.85
N SER A 60 -17.50 17.03 -4.82
CA SER A 60 -17.39 16.58 -6.22
C SER A 60 -16.12 17.06 -6.95
N HIS A 61 -15.42 18.04 -6.41
CA HIS A 61 -14.11 18.48 -6.89
C HIS A 61 -13.01 17.48 -6.52
N TYR A 62 -13.11 16.87 -5.34
CA TYR A 62 -12.10 15.98 -4.78
C TYR A 62 -12.43 14.50 -5.02
N LEU A 63 -13.71 14.12 -4.88
CA LEU A 63 -14.17 12.74 -4.93
C LEU A 63 -15.19 12.53 -6.04
N ALA A 64 -15.01 11.47 -6.82
CA ALA A 64 -16.01 10.99 -7.77
C ALA A 64 -16.11 9.46 -7.72
N VAL A 65 -17.30 8.93 -7.92
CA VAL A 65 -17.56 7.49 -7.92
C VAL A 65 -18.14 7.05 -9.26
N SER A 66 -17.63 5.97 -9.82
CA SER A 66 -18.07 5.41 -11.11
C SER A 66 -17.73 3.92 -11.20
N SER A 67 -18.48 3.18 -12.01
CA SER A 67 -18.13 1.80 -12.40
C SER A 67 -16.78 1.72 -13.09
N ASP A 68 -16.34 2.79 -13.75
CA ASP A 68 -15.06 2.85 -14.47
C ASP A 68 -13.85 3.06 -13.53
N TYR A 69 -14.10 3.40 -12.27
CA TYR A 69 -13.08 3.75 -11.29
C TYR A 69 -12.71 2.59 -10.37
N LYS A 70 -13.13 1.36 -10.69
CA LYS A 70 -12.81 0.15 -9.90
C LYS A 70 -11.95 -0.85 -10.66
N ASN A 71 -11.32 -1.76 -9.91
CA ASN A 71 -10.74 -2.95 -10.51
C ASN A 71 -11.86 -3.77 -11.17
N PRO A 72 -11.83 -3.97 -12.51
CA PRO A 72 -12.91 -4.66 -13.22
C PRO A 72 -13.09 -6.11 -12.74
N ALA A 73 -12.06 -6.74 -12.17
CA ALA A 73 -12.14 -8.09 -11.61
C ALA A 73 -13.06 -8.16 -10.37
N MET A 74 -13.26 -7.05 -9.65
CA MET A 74 -14.10 -7.00 -8.44
C MET A 74 -15.57 -6.86 -8.80
N SER A 75 -16.21 -7.97 -9.15
CA SER A 75 -17.63 -8.01 -9.56
C SER A 75 -18.62 -7.65 -8.44
N SER A 76 -18.22 -7.75 -7.16
CA SER A 76 -19.05 -7.31 -6.03
C SER A 76 -19.10 -5.80 -5.85
N GLU A 77 -18.12 -5.07 -6.40
CA GLU A 77 -18.11 -3.61 -6.41
C GLU A 77 -18.84 -3.11 -7.67
N GLN A 78 -19.84 -2.24 -7.48
CA GLN A 78 -20.55 -1.54 -8.54
C GLN A 78 -19.75 -0.32 -9.03
N ARG A 79 -18.88 0.22 -8.18
CA ARG A 79 -18.18 1.48 -8.39
C ARG A 79 -16.88 1.52 -7.61
N GLY A 80 -15.93 2.32 -8.09
CA GLY A 80 -14.73 2.68 -7.36
C GLY A 80 -14.66 4.18 -7.19
N LEU A 81 -13.60 4.64 -6.55
CA LEU A 81 -13.38 6.03 -6.21
C LEU A 81 -12.28 6.62 -7.08
N LYS A 82 -12.52 7.80 -7.64
CA LYS A 82 -11.47 8.72 -8.08
C LYS A 82 -11.28 9.75 -6.98
N SER A 83 -10.07 9.81 -6.42
CA SER A 83 -9.61 10.79 -5.44
C SER A 83 -8.68 11.77 -6.15
N THR A 84 -8.97 13.06 -6.01
CA THR A 84 -8.33 14.14 -6.74
C THR A 84 -7.64 15.07 -5.75
N ILE A 85 -6.37 15.36 -5.98
CA ILE A 85 -5.67 16.46 -5.29
C ILE A 85 -5.24 17.51 -6.30
N ASP A 86 -5.32 18.77 -5.92
CA ASP A 86 -4.78 19.91 -6.65
C ASP A 86 -4.15 20.91 -5.66
N SER A 87 -3.74 22.08 -6.15
CA SER A 87 -3.17 23.12 -5.28
C SER A 87 -4.13 23.67 -4.23
N GLY A 88 -5.44 23.49 -4.41
CA GLY A 88 -6.48 23.92 -3.48
C GLY A 88 -6.93 22.83 -2.50
N ALA A 89 -6.42 21.60 -2.61
CA ALA A 89 -6.69 20.49 -1.70
C ALA A 89 -5.97 20.65 -0.35
N THR A 90 -5.93 21.85 0.23
CA THR A 90 -5.24 22.14 1.49
C THR A 90 -6.22 22.11 2.65
N TRP A 91 -6.01 21.19 3.59
CA TRP A 91 -6.82 21.08 4.81
C TRP A 91 -6.19 21.91 5.95
N ASN A 92 -7.02 22.63 6.71
CA ASN A 92 -6.58 23.39 7.91
C ASN A 92 -5.37 24.32 7.71
N GLY A 93 -5.26 24.95 6.53
CA GLY A 93 -4.15 25.87 6.23
C GLY A 93 -2.78 25.21 6.11
N GLN A 94 -2.72 23.88 6.01
CA GLN A 94 -1.49 23.14 5.79
C GLN A 94 -0.89 23.44 4.41
N THR A 95 0.41 23.20 4.27
CA THR A 95 1.17 23.35 3.03
C THR A 95 1.21 22.07 2.18
N MET A 96 0.45 21.04 2.56
CA MET A 96 0.32 19.77 1.84
C MET A 96 -1.01 19.73 1.10
N ALA A 97 -1.05 19.06 -0.06
CA ALA A 97 -2.31 18.74 -0.73
C ALA A 97 -2.82 17.37 -0.21
N ARG A 98 -4.06 17.31 0.24
CA ARG A 98 -4.66 16.17 0.94
C ARG A 98 -6.09 15.94 0.48
N THR A 99 -6.43 14.68 0.21
CA THR A 99 -7.80 14.20 0.02
C THR A 99 -7.86 12.79 0.55
N GLU A 100 -8.42 12.65 1.75
CA GLU A 100 -8.33 11.45 2.56
C GLU A 100 -9.68 11.12 3.20
N LEU A 101 -10.05 9.85 3.09
CA LEU A 101 -11.16 9.25 3.81
C LEU A 101 -10.61 8.39 4.94
N ILE A 102 -11.33 8.32 6.06
CA ILE A 102 -10.98 7.47 7.20
C ILE A 102 -12.14 6.50 7.46
N PRO A 103 -11.91 5.24 7.86
CA PRO A 103 -12.99 4.34 8.27
C PRO A 103 -13.91 4.98 9.33
N GLN A 104 -15.21 4.99 9.06
CA GLN A 104 -16.26 5.22 10.05
C GLN A 104 -16.76 3.86 10.55
N THR A 105 -16.41 3.52 11.79
CA THR A 105 -16.75 2.21 12.39
C THR A 105 -16.73 2.27 13.91
N THR A 106 -17.36 1.28 14.53
CA THR A 106 -17.20 0.96 15.96
C THR A 106 -16.40 -0.32 16.20
N ALA A 107 -16.04 -1.04 15.13
CA ALA A 107 -15.17 -2.20 15.21
C ALA A 107 -13.75 -1.77 15.66
N ASN A 108 -13.11 -2.61 16.46
CA ASN A 108 -11.70 -2.43 16.78
C ASN A 108 -10.86 -2.91 15.59
N LEU A 109 -10.24 -1.96 14.89
CA LEU A 109 -9.35 -2.21 13.76
C LEU A 109 -7.87 -2.28 14.19
N GLY A 110 -7.57 -2.26 15.49
CA GLY A 110 -6.20 -2.22 16.02
C GLY A 110 -5.82 -3.39 16.92
N SER A 111 -6.46 -4.54 16.77
CA SER A 111 -6.25 -5.69 17.66
C SER A 111 -6.18 -7.01 16.90
N GLY A 112 -5.29 -7.89 17.36
CA GLY A 112 -5.02 -9.18 16.73
C GLY A 112 -4.28 -9.06 15.39
N ASN A 113 -4.47 -10.05 14.52
CA ASN A 113 -3.96 -10.01 13.15
C ASN A 113 -5.08 -9.65 12.17
N LEU A 114 -4.94 -8.51 11.50
CA LEU A 114 -5.89 -7.96 10.55
C LEU A 114 -5.23 -7.68 9.19
N PHE A 115 -6.05 -7.76 8.15
CA PHE A 115 -5.66 -7.48 6.77
C PHE A 115 -6.38 -6.25 6.28
N TYR A 116 -5.61 -5.24 5.88
CA TYR A 116 -6.12 -3.97 5.35
C TYR A 116 -6.03 -3.97 3.83
N HIS A 117 -7.15 -4.29 3.18
CA HIS A 117 -7.24 -4.44 1.73
C HIS A 117 -7.55 -3.12 1.05
N PHE A 118 -6.90 -2.88 -0.07
CA PHE A 118 -7.25 -1.83 -1.03
C PHE A 118 -6.59 -2.14 -2.38
N SER A 119 -7.16 -1.62 -3.45
CA SER A 119 -6.51 -1.59 -4.77
C SER A 119 -6.35 -0.15 -5.22
N VAL A 120 -5.24 0.15 -5.88
CA VAL A 120 -4.90 1.49 -6.35
C VAL A 120 -4.43 1.46 -7.81
N LYS A 121 -4.79 2.49 -8.57
CA LYS A 121 -4.38 2.70 -9.95
C LYS A 121 -4.17 4.19 -10.19
N ARG A 122 -3.29 4.54 -11.13
CA ARG A 122 -3.25 5.86 -11.77
C ARG A 122 -3.55 5.74 -13.27
N SER A 123 -3.92 6.85 -13.91
CA SER A 123 -4.00 6.91 -15.38
C SER A 123 -2.84 7.75 -15.96
N ASN A 124 -2.85 7.95 -17.28
CA ASN A 124 -1.98 8.95 -17.92
C ASN A 124 -2.56 10.38 -17.83
N THR A 125 -3.88 10.52 -17.66
CA THR A 125 -4.54 11.80 -17.38
C THR A 125 -4.36 12.15 -15.92
N ASN A 126 -3.97 13.39 -15.62
CA ASN A 126 -3.70 13.87 -14.26
C ASN A 126 -2.82 12.88 -13.48
N ALA A 127 -1.76 12.38 -14.12
CA ALA A 127 -0.88 11.40 -13.49
C ALA A 127 -0.15 12.05 -12.29
N PRO A 128 0.01 11.31 -11.17
CA PRO A 128 0.78 11.80 -10.03
C PRO A 128 2.21 12.16 -10.43
N ASP A 129 2.72 13.29 -9.93
CA ASP A 129 4.05 13.80 -10.28
C ASP A 129 5.16 12.98 -9.58
N PRO A 130 5.99 12.21 -10.30
CA PRO A 130 7.07 11.44 -9.68
C PRO A 130 8.16 12.32 -9.04
N THR A 131 8.15 13.64 -9.25
CA THR A 131 9.12 14.56 -8.64
C THR A 131 8.67 15.07 -7.26
N LYS A 132 7.49 14.68 -6.79
CA LYS A 132 6.93 15.08 -5.50
C LYS A 132 6.68 13.85 -4.63
N GLU A 133 6.98 13.94 -3.36
CA GLU A 133 6.64 12.88 -2.41
C GLU A 133 5.12 12.83 -2.19
N HIS A 134 4.59 11.63 -2.31
CA HIS A 134 3.23 11.27 -1.96
C HIS A 134 3.26 10.21 -0.86
N GLN A 135 2.33 10.34 0.10
CA GLN A 135 2.01 9.34 1.11
C GLN A 135 0.58 8.86 0.82
N VAL A 136 0.40 7.54 0.72
CA VAL A 136 -0.80 6.93 0.16
C VAL A 136 -1.23 5.76 1.03
N ALA A 137 -2.53 5.66 1.31
CA ALA A 137 -3.09 4.57 2.14
C ALA A 137 -2.30 4.36 3.45
N PHE A 138 -2.11 5.43 4.22
CA PHE A 138 -1.17 5.50 5.35
C PHE A 138 -1.88 5.53 6.69
N PHE A 139 -1.23 5.03 7.74
CA PHE A 139 -1.67 5.31 9.12
C PHE A 139 -1.10 6.65 9.58
N GLU A 140 -1.78 7.35 10.49
CA GLU A 140 -1.34 8.65 11.05
C GLU A 140 0.08 8.61 11.63
N SER A 141 0.50 7.48 12.21
CA SER A 141 1.86 7.31 12.75
C SER A 141 2.90 6.92 11.69
N HIS A 142 2.48 6.71 10.44
CA HIS A 142 3.31 6.25 9.33
C HIS A 142 4.10 4.96 9.62
N PHE A 143 3.59 4.09 10.52
CA PHE A 143 4.25 2.81 10.79
C PHE A 143 4.28 1.92 9.54
N THR A 144 3.27 2.04 8.67
CA THR A 144 3.25 1.49 7.31
C THR A 144 2.43 2.38 6.38
N GLU A 145 2.84 2.45 5.12
CA GLU A 145 2.21 3.26 4.08
C GLU A 145 2.72 2.89 2.68
N LEU A 146 2.04 3.35 1.64
CA LEU A 146 2.63 3.47 0.31
C LEU A 146 3.20 4.88 0.11
N LYS A 147 4.26 4.97 -0.69
CA LYS A 147 4.82 6.24 -1.18
C LYS A 147 5.05 6.21 -2.68
N TYR A 148 5.06 7.39 -3.28
CA TYR A 148 5.40 7.61 -4.69
C TYR A 148 6.21 8.92 -4.82
N GLY A 149 7.07 9.01 -5.83
CA GLY A 149 7.94 10.17 -6.05
C GLY A 149 9.04 10.35 -5.00
N VAL A 150 9.55 9.25 -4.47
CA VAL A 150 10.60 9.22 -3.43
C VAL A 150 11.75 8.29 -3.77
N GLY A 151 12.90 8.51 -3.14
CA GLY A 151 14.05 7.60 -3.22
C GLY A 151 14.70 7.54 -4.60
N SER A 152 15.40 6.43 -4.86
CA SER A 152 16.15 6.22 -6.12
C SER A 152 15.26 5.89 -7.31
N ASN A 153 14.06 5.35 -7.06
CA ASN A 153 13.07 4.99 -8.08
C ASN A 153 11.79 5.81 -7.86
N PRO A 154 11.81 7.12 -8.16
CA PRO A 154 10.67 8.00 -7.90
C PRO A 154 9.41 7.62 -8.70
N SER A 155 9.57 6.90 -9.81
CA SER A 155 8.44 6.38 -10.62
C SER A 155 7.89 5.03 -10.13
N ASP A 156 8.44 4.46 -9.06
CA ASP A 156 7.89 3.27 -8.43
C ASP A 156 6.84 3.65 -7.37
N LEU A 157 5.80 2.82 -7.26
CA LEU A 157 4.98 2.74 -6.07
C LEU A 157 5.71 1.90 -5.04
N GLN A 158 6.00 2.49 -3.88
CA GLN A 158 6.85 1.89 -2.86
C GLN A 158 6.05 1.63 -1.60
N TRP A 159 6.23 0.46 -0.99
CA TRP A 159 5.68 0.16 0.33
C TRP A 159 6.74 0.37 1.41
N HIS A 160 6.37 1.13 2.43
CA HIS A 160 7.24 1.57 3.51
C HIS A 160 6.80 1.00 4.85
N VAL A 161 7.79 0.74 5.72
CA VAL A 161 7.61 0.42 7.13
C VAL A 161 8.58 1.27 7.95
N GLY A 162 8.05 2.07 8.87
CA GLY A 162 8.84 3.02 9.66
C GLY A 162 9.64 4.00 8.81
N GLY A 163 9.05 4.50 7.72
CA GLY A 163 9.69 5.44 6.79
C GLY A 163 10.76 4.85 5.86
N VAL A 164 10.94 3.52 5.85
CA VAL A 164 11.92 2.84 5.00
C VAL A 164 11.20 1.96 3.98
N SER A 165 11.54 2.13 2.70
CA SER A 165 11.03 1.29 1.61
C SER A 165 11.47 -0.17 1.82
N LYS A 166 10.51 -1.10 1.75
CA LYS A 166 10.73 -2.56 1.88
C LYS A 166 10.37 -3.32 0.61
N TRP A 167 9.60 -2.70 -0.27
CA TRP A 167 9.17 -3.26 -1.54
C TRP A 167 8.81 -2.11 -2.49
N SER A 168 9.05 -2.30 -3.78
CA SER A 168 8.63 -1.34 -4.80
C SER A 168 8.27 -2.04 -6.11
N THR A 169 7.49 -1.34 -6.94
CA THR A 169 7.20 -1.75 -8.30
C THR A 169 6.96 -0.52 -9.17
N PRO A 170 7.30 -0.54 -10.48
CA PRO A 170 6.95 0.55 -11.37
C PRO A 170 5.45 0.85 -11.33
N PHE A 171 5.07 2.10 -11.08
CA PHE A 171 3.65 2.47 -11.01
C PHE A 171 3.09 2.66 -12.42
N THR A 172 2.89 1.57 -13.15
CA THR A 172 2.42 1.60 -14.55
C THR A 172 1.00 2.14 -14.66
N ALA A 173 0.76 3.04 -15.61
CA ALA A 173 -0.56 3.59 -15.88
C ALA A 173 -1.57 2.49 -16.22
N ASP A 174 -2.79 2.65 -15.74
CA ASP A 174 -3.94 1.79 -16.01
C ASP A 174 -3.84 0.33 -15.51
N THR A 175 -2.76 -0.01 -14.81
CA THR A 175 -2.63 -1.26 -14.06
C THR A 175 -3.23 -1.09 -12.66
N TRP A 176 -4.18 -1.94 -12.31
CA TRP A 176 -4.65 -2.06 -10.93
C TRP A 176 -3.62 -2.83 -10.09
N PHE A 177 -3.14 -2.20 -9.02
CA PHE A 177 -2.27 -2.81 -8.01
C PHE A 177 -3.11 -3.13 -6.78
N ASN A 178 -3.18 -4.40 -6.41
CA ASN A 178 -3.98 -4.87 -5.28
C ASN A 178 -3.04 -5.08 -4.09
N PHE A 179 -3.44 -4.65 -2.91
CA PHE A 179 -2.65 -4.74 -1.70
C PHE A 179 -3.48 -5.27 -0.53
N ALA A 180 -2.79 -5.93 0.39
CA ALA A 180 -3.24 -6.05 1.77
C ALA A 180 -2.05 -5.86 2.72
N TYR A 181 -2.16 -4.93 3.67
CA TYR A 181 -1.23 -4.89 4.79
C TYR A 181 -1.61 -6.01 5.77
N ASP A 182 -0.67 -6.89 6.07
CA ASP A 182 -0.81 -8.01 7.03
C ASP A 182 -0.30 -7.51 8.37
N ILE A 183 -1.18 -7.01 9.24
CA ILE A 183 -0.81 -6.30 10.46
C ILE A 183 -1.15 -7.17 11.67
N ASP A 184 -0.12 -7.62 12.39
CA ASP A 184 -0.28 -8.27 13.68
C ASP A 184 -0.01 -7.26 14.79
N PHE A 185 -1.10 -6.64 15.28
CA PHE A 185 -1.06 -5.65 16.36
C PHE A 185 -0.65 -6.27 17.70
N SER A 186 -0.87 -7.58 17.90
CA SER A 186 -0.44 -8.28 19.11
C SER A 186 1.07 -8.52 19.14
N ARG A 187 1.70 -8.64 17.97
CA ARG A 187 3.14 -8.91 17.83
C ARG A 187 3.96 -7.68 17.43
N GLY A 188 3.33 -6.56 17.09
CA GLY A 188 4.05 -5.37 16.62
C GLY A 188 4.73 -5.62 15.27
N THR A 189 4.01 -6.22 14.32
CA THR A 189 4.61 -6.54 13.01
C THR A 189 3.68 -6.22 11.85
N VAL A 190 4.26 -5.92 10.69
CA VAL A 190 3.52 -5.72 9.44
C VAL A 190 4.23 -6.40 8.27
N GLY A 191 3.47 -7.08 7.41
CA GLY A 191 3.89 -7.63 6.12
C GLY A 191 3.06 -7.08 4.97
N LEU A 192 3.40 -7.47 3.75
CA LEU A 192 2.71 -7.01 2.54
C LEU A 192 2.29 -8.18 1.66
N TRP A 193 1.01 -8.19 1.29
CA TRP A 193 0.48 -8.95 0.18
C TRP A 193 0.23 -8.02 -1.00
N ALA A 194 0.58 -8.46 -2.20
CA ALA A 194 0.39 -7.69 -3.41
C ALA A 194 0.06 -8.56 -4.63
N SER A 195 -0.64 -7.98 -5.59
CA SER A 195 -0.82 -8.53 -6.94
C SER A 195 -1.21 -7.42 -7.93
N THR A 196 -1.42 -7.78 -9.19
CA THR A 196 -1.94 -6.85 -10.21
C THR A 196 -3.13 -7.43 -10.96
N GLY A 197 -4.01 -6.55 -11.46
CA GLY A 197 -5.19 -6.94 -12.23
C GLY A 197 -6.10 -7.88 -11.44
N SER A 198 -6.43 -9.04 -12.02
CA SER A 198 -7.25 -10.09 -11.40
C SER A 198 -6.44 -11.17 -10.66
N ASN A 199 -5.12 -11.06 -10.60
CA ASN A 199 -4.28 -12.09 -9.98
C ASN A 199 -4.55 -12.16 -8.47
N PRO A 200 -4.59 -13.35 -7.86
CA PRO A 200 -4.66 -13.49 -6.42
C PRO A 200 -3.48 -12.80 -5.73
N LEU A 201 -3.72 -12.23 -4.55
CA LEU A 201 -2.70 -11.67 -3.67
C LEU A 201 -1.67 -12.74 -3.30
N VAL A 202 -0.39 -12.35 -3.36
CA VAL A 202 0.73 -13.15 -2.87
C VAL A 202 1.48 -12.35 -1.82
N LYS A 203 1.95 -13.01 -0.76
CA LYS A 203 2.78 -12.37 0.26
C LYS A 203 4.15 -12.04 -0.32
N VAL A 204 4.36 -10.77 -0.65
CA VAL A 204 5.58 -10.27 -1.27
C VAL A 204 6.62 -9.82 -0.24
N VAL A 205 6.19 -9.50 0.98
CA VAL A 205 7.07 -9.24 2.12
C VAL A 205 6.53 -9.93 3.36
N GLN A 206 7.40 -10.70 4.04
CA GLN A 206 7.07 -11.31 5.33
C GLN A 206 6.90 -10.24 6.41
N ASN A 207 6.17 -10.57 7.48
CA ASN A 207 6.00 -9.62 8.58
C ASN A 207 7.34 -9.24 9.19
N ILE A 208 7.55 -7.93 9.34
CA ILE A 208 8.71 -7.33 10.00
C ILE A 208 8.24 -6.46 11.16
N SER A 209 9.12 -6.21 12.13
CA SER A 209 8.79 -5.39 13.29
C SER A 209 8.43 -3.95 12.90
N ALA A 210 7.37 -3.43 13.52
CA ALA A 210 6.89 -2.07 13.38
C ALA A 210 6.15 -1.62 14.65
N SER A 211 6.09 -0.32 14.90
CA SER A 211 5.31 0.25 16.00
C SER A 211 3.82 0.32 15.64
N THR A 212 3.18 -0.83 15.45
CA THR A 212 1.79 -0.94 14.99
C THR A 212 0.83 -0.41 16.05
N SER A 213 0.21 0.73 15.80
CA SER A 213 -0.81 1.32 16.67
C SER A 213 -1.82 2.05 15.80
N THR A 214 -3.10 1.89 16.15
CA THR A 214 -4.22 2.58 15.51
C THR A 214 -5.32 2.81 16.54
N ASN A 215 -5.98 3.96 16.48
CA ASN A 215 -7.21 4.24 17.22
C ASN A 215 -8.48 3.79 16.47
N SER A 216 -8.34 3.03 15.38
CA SER A 216 -9.39 2.61 14.43
C SER A 216 -10.02 3.75 13.61
N ALA A 217 -9.48 4.96 13.69
CA ALA A 217 -9.92 6.17 13.00
C ALA A 217 -8.72 7.01 12.52
N ASP A 218 -7.63 6.35 12.13
CA ASP A 218 -6.36 6.99 11.74
C ASP A 218 -5.67 6.29 10.55
N TRP A 219 -6.41 5.45 9.83
CA TRP A 219 -5.99 4.92 8.54
C TRP A 219 -6.60 5.75 7.42
N HIS A 220 -5.74 6.45 6.68
CA HIS A 220 -6.10 7.40 5.64
C HIS A 220 -6.15 6.70 4.29
N LEU A 221 -7.35 6.37 3.83
CA LEU A 221 -7.59 5.99 2.44
C LEU A 221 -7.61 7.26 1.58
N GLY A 222 -6.47 7.55 0.99
CA GLY A 222 -6.32 8.72 0.14
C GLY A 222 -4.86 9.03 -0.12
N VAL A 223 -4.60 10.30 -0.41
CA VAL A 223 -3.28 10.79 -0.81
C VAL A 223 -2.97 12.10 -0.11
N LEU A 224 -1.75 12.18 0.42
CA LEU A 224 -1.08 13.39 0.84
C LEU A 224 0.11 13.63 -0.10
N ARG A 225 0.17 14.79 -0.77
CA ARG A 225 1.37 15.30 -1.44
C ARG A 225 2.02 16.35 -0.56
N VAL A 226 3.30 16.14 -0.20
CA VAL A 226 3.98 16.94 0.85
C VAL A 226 4.09 18.43 0.50
N ILE A 227 3.96 18.78 -0.78
CA ILE A 227 3.88 20.15 -1.27
C ILE A 227 2.52 20.34 -1.94
N ALA A 228 1.77 21.34 -1.48
CA ALA A 228 0.45 21.66 -2.02
C ALA A 228 0.52 22.12 -3.48
N SER A 229 1.49 22.95 -3.83
CA SER A 229 1.65 23.42 -5.21
C SER A 229 1.99 22.27 -6.15
N GLY A 230 1.25 22.20 -7.25
CA GLY A 230 1.43 21.20 -8.28
C GLY A 230 0.22 21.10 -9.19
N VAL A 231 0.30 20.20 -10.15
CA VAL A 231 -0.81 19.91 -11.06
C VAL A 231 -1.93 19.17 -10.32
N THR A 232 -3.10 19.13 -10.96
CA THR A 232 -4.17 18.22 -10.56
C THR A 232 -3.72 16.78 -10.79
N GLU A 233 -3.99 15.92 -9.81
CA GLU A 233 -3.65 14.50 -9.84
C GLU A 233 -4.86 13.65 -9.49
N ASP A 234 -5.08 12.58 -10.26
CA ASP A 234 -6.17 11.62 -10.06
C ASP A 234 -5.61 10.26 -9.64
N TRP A 235 -6.10 9.76 -8.51
CA TRP A 235 -5.83 8.44 -7.96
C TRP A 235 -7.11 7.63 -7.90
N TYR A 236 -7.05 6.36 -8.28
CA TYR A 236 -8.23 5.49 -8.33
C TYR A 236 -8.13 4.40 -7.27
N PHE A 237 -9.17 4.23 -6.46
CA PHE A 237 -9.23 3.26 -5.38
C PHE A 237 -10.46 2.35 -5.50
N SER A 238 -10.31 1.06 -5.16
CA SER A 238 -11.44 0.13 -5.04
C SER A 238 -11.08 -1.08 -4.17
N GLY A 239 -12.08 -1.90 -3.81
CA GLY A 239 -11.86 -3.12 -3.03
C GLY A 239 -11.29 -2.85 -1.65
N VAL A 240 -11.78 -1.81 -0.99
CA VAL A 240 -11.26 -1.34 0.28
C VAL A 240 -12.05 -1.99 1.41
N TYR A 241 -11.39 -2.73 2.30
CA TYR A 241 -12.03 -3.33 3.48
C TYR A 241 -10.97 -3.79 4.49
N VAL A 242 -11.40 -4.11 5.70
CA VAL A 242 -10.56 -4.74 6.73
C VAL A 242 -11.18 -6.06 7.14
N GLU A 243 -10.39 -7.13 7.15
CA GLU A 243 -10.80 -8.45 7.63
C GLU A 243 -9.83 -9.00 8.68
N ASN A 244 -10.30 -9.96 9.46
CA ASN A 244 -9.41 -10.78 10.29
C ASN A 244 -8.80 -11.94 9.49
N GLY A 245 -7.84 -12.65 10.06
CA GLY A 245 -7.27 -13.83 9.42
C GLY A 245 -8.21 -15.05 9.39
N PRO A 246 -8.07 -15.95 8.40
CA PRO A 246 -7.06 -15.94 7.34
C PRO A 246 -7.39 -15.00 6.17
N ILE A 247 -6.38 -14.51 5.45
CA ILE A 247 -6.55 -13.55 4.35
C ILE A 247 -7.35 -14.12 3.16
N THR A 248 -8.24 -13.29 2.61
CA THR A 248 -8.86 -13.45 1.31
C THR A 248 -7.89 -13.02 0.22
N THR A 249 -7.27 -13.99 -0.47
CA THR A 249 -6.31 -13.67 -1.55
C THR A 249 -6.97 -13.39 -2.89
N THR A 250 -8.23 -13.78 -3.09
CA THR A 250 -8.90 -13.67 -4.40
C THR A 250 -9.32 -12.22 -4.66
N ILE A 251 -9.06 -11.74 -5.88
CA ILE A 251 -9.55 -10.44 -6.34
C ILE A 251 -10.89 -10.63 -7.05
N GLY A 252 -11.98 -10.21 -6.39
CA GLY A 252 -13.34 -10.38 -6.90
C GLY A 252 -13.80 -11.83 -6.96
N SER A 253 -14.43 -12.25 -8.05
CA SER A 253 -14.94 -13.61 -8.24
C SER A 253 -13.90 -14.60 -8.80
N GLY A 254 -12.65 -14.17 -9.00
CA GLY A 254 -11.60 -15.00 -9.61
C GLY A 254 -11.82 -15.35 -11.08
N SER A 255 -12.86 -14.81 -11.73
CA SER A 255 -13.13 -15.01 -13.16
C SER A 255 -12.54 -13.87 -13.98
N GLY A 256 -11.34 -14.09 -14.51
CA GLY A 256 -10.64 -13.15 -15.38
C GLY A 256 -9.50 -13.79 -16.16
N GLY A 257 -9.71 -15.01 -16.66
CA GLY A 257 -8.79 -15.65 -17.60
C GLY A 257 -9.12 -15.22 -19.02
N THR A 258 -8.44 -14.19 -19.53
CA THR A 258 -8.33 -13.97 -20.98
C THR A 258 -7.16 -14.81 -21.48
N THR A 259 -7.49 -15.80 -22.30
CA THR A 259 -6.55 -16.67 -23.00
C THR A 259 -5.65 -15.87 -23.93
N VAL A 260 -4.33 -15.96 -23.73
CA VAL A 260 -3.34 -15.64 -24.76
C VAL A 260 -2.40 -16.84 -24.90
N GLY A 261 -2.55 -17.50 -26.04
CA GLY A 261 -1.49 -18.17 -26.83
C GLY A 261 -0.50 -19.07 -26.12
N THR A 262 -0.74 -20.38 -26.20
CA THR A 262 0.26 -21.43 -26.02
C THR A 262 1.34 -21.33 -27.11
N THR A 263 2.61 -21.22 -26.74
CA THR A 263 3.73 -21.66 -27.59
C THR A 263 4.72 -22.46 -26.77
N SER A 264 5.06 -23.61 -27.33
CA SER A 264 5.69 -24.78 -26.74
C SER A 264 7.07 -24.55 -26.12
N ALA A 265 7.34 -25.35 -25.08
CA ALA A 265 8.67 -25.56 -24.52
C ALA A 265 9.68 -26.10 -25.55
N PRO A 266 10.96 -25.76 -25.36
CA PRO A 266 12.02 -26.78 -25.27
C PRO A 266 12.84 -26.51 -23.99
N GLY A 267 13.26 -27.50 -23.21
CA GLY A 267 14.18 -28.58 -23.56
C GLY A 267 15.32 -28.50 -22.54
N THR A 268 15.46 -29.52 -21.70
CA THR A 268 16.47 -29.65 -20.65
C THR A 268 17.89 -29.54 -21.20
N THR A 269 18.78 -28.84 -20.48
CA THR A 269 20.24 -29.03 -20.62
C THR A 269 20.92 -28.81 -19.26
N GLU A 270 21.65 -29.84 -18.85
CA GLU A 270 22.45 -29.99 -17.64
C GLU A 270 23.91 -29.58 -17.93
N VAL A 271 24.57 -28.77 -17.07
CA VAL A 271 26.05 -28.74 -16.92
C VAL A 271 26.46 -28.02 -15.58
N PRO A 272 27.72 -28.08 -15.09
CA PRO A 272 28.29 -28.96 -14.05
C PRO A 272 28.69 -28.19 -12.74
N PRO A 273 29.31 -28.80 -11.70
CA PRO A 273 29.64 -28.08 -10.46
C PRO A 273 30.97 -27.32 -10.58
N SER A 274 31.10 -26.20 -9.85
CA SER A 274 32.37 -25.48 -9.72
C SER A 274 32.63 -24.95 -8.31
N THR A 275 33.92 -24.87 -8.03
CA THR A 275 34.70 -24.93 -6.78
C THR A 275 34.59 -23.75 -5.81
N THR A 276 34.83 -24.06 -4.54
CA THR A 276 35.10 -23.15 -3.42
C THR A 276 36.47 -22.48 -3.53
N ILE A 277 36.53 -21.17 -3.25
CA ILE A 277 37.78 -20.43 -2.97
C ILE A 277 37.56 -19.59 -1.71
N ALA A 278 38.50 -19.68 -0.77
CA ALA A 278 38.57 -18.87 0.45
C ALA A 278 39.63 -17.76 0.27
N THR A 279 39.36 -16.52 0.70
CA THR A 279 40.44 -15.59 1.12
C THR A 279 39.97 -14.39 1.96
N SER A 280 40.75 -14.16 3.03
CA SER A 280 41.12 -12.93 3.76
C SER A 280 40.06 -12.01 4.39
N THR A 281 40.07 -12.00 5.72
CA THR A 281 39.51 -10.98 6.61
C THR A 281 40.40 -9.73 6.65
N THR A 282 39.91 -8.62 6.09
CA THR A 282 40.36 -7.26 6.45
C THR A 282 39.32 -6.64 7.38
N VAL A 283 39.75 -6.12 8.54
CA VAL A 283 38.89 -5.43 9.51
C VAL A 283 38.22 -4.24 8.81
N ALA A 284 36.92 -4.36 8.54
CA ALA A 284 36.14 -3.28 7.96
C ALA A 284 36.03 -2.14 8.98
N THR A 285 36.47 -0.94 8.59
CA THR A 285 36.03 0.30 9.23
C THR A 285 34.50 0.34 9.21
N GLY A 286 33.88 0.66 10.35
CA GLY A 286 32.42 0.70 10.48
C GLY A 286 31.76 1.55 9.38
N PRO A 287 30.48 1.30 9.06
CA PRO A 287 29.78 2.00 8.00
C PRO A 287 29.87 3.52 8.21
N GLN A 288 30.27 4.24 7.16
CA GLN A 288 30.27 5.70 7.13
C GLN A 288 28.91 6.22 6.63
N GLN A 289 28.54 7.41 7.06
CA GLN A 289 27.25 8.02 6.79
C GLN A 289 27.34 9.01 5.63
N THR A 290 26.35 9.02 4.73
CA THR A 290 26.35 9.92 3.56
C THR A 290 26.12 11.37 3.99
N GLN A 291 26.45 12.33 3.12
CA GLN A 291 26.03 13.72 3.31
C GLN A 291 24.53 13.77 3.61
N TRP A 292 24.14 14.58 4.60
CA TRP A 292 22.77 14.75 5.09
C TRP A 292 22.19 13.55 5.86
N GLY A 293 22.93 12.45 6.02
CA GLY A 293 22.53 11.34 6.88
C GLY A 293 22.65 11.69 8.36
N GLN A 294 21.80 11.08 9.20
CA GLN A 294 21.92 11.21 10.65
C GLN A 294 23.21 10.53 11.12
N CYS A 295 24.03 11.23 11.87
CA CYS A 295 25.32 10.75 12.37
C CYS A 295 25.44 10.81 13.89
N GLY A 296 24.38 11.25 14.58
CA GLY A 296 24.37 11.37 16.03
C GLY A 296 23.00 11.75 16.56
N GLY A 297 22.90 11.81 17.89
CA GLY A 297 21.68 12.07 18.62
C GLY A 297 21.34 10.96 19.61
N ASN A 298 20.65 11.30 20.69
CA ASN A 298 20.21 10.37 21.70
C ASN A 298 19.35 9.25 21.08
N GLY A 299 19.76 8.00 21.30
CA GLY A 299 19.11 6.81 20.74
C GLY A 299 19.57 6.43 19.34
N TRP A 300 20.47 7.19 18.71
CA TRP A 300 21.06 6.82 17.41
C TRP A 300 22.02 5.63 17.55
N THR A 301 21.75 4.55 16.82
CA THR A 301 22.57 3.33 16.79
C THR A 301 23.27 3.10 15.44
N GLY A 302 23.13 4.05 14.52
CA GLY A 302 23.71 3.97 13.18
C GLY A 302 25.13 4.57 13.08
N PRO A 303 25.64 4.70 11.83
CA PRO A 303 26.93 5.32 11.55
C PRO A 303 27.14 6.66 12.26
N THR A 304 28.26 6.83 12.96
CA THR A 304 28.62 8.10 13.63
C THR A 304 29.69 8.90 12.90
N VAL A 305 30.28 8.31 11.86
CA VAL A 305 31.33 8.92 11.05
C VAL A 305 30.76 9.25 9.67
N CYS A 306 30.89 10.50 9.24
CA CYS A 306 30.46 10.93 7.91
C CYS A 306 31.50 10.54 6.84
N VAL A 307 31.04 10.29 5.61
CA VAL A 307 31.92 10.16 4.45
C VAL A 307 32.66 11.48 4.25
N SER A 308 33.96 11.41 3.92
CA SER A 308 34.75 12.61 3.59
C SER A 308 34.11 13.33 2.39
N PRO A 309 34.00 14.68 2.39
CA PRO A 309 34.61 15.66 3.31
C PRO A 309 33.73 16.11 4.49
N TYR A 310 32.62 15.43 4.75
CA TYR A 310 31.59 15.94 5.66
C TYR A 310 31.90 15.66 7.13
N THR A 311 31.29 16.45 8.01
CA THR A 311 31.43 16.31 9.46
C THR A 311 30.07 16.16 10.12
N CYS A 312 30.04 15.47 11.27
CA CYS A 312 28.80 15.30 12.00
C CYS A 312 28.47 16.56 12.79
N VAL A 313 27.43 17.29 12.36
CA VAL A 313 27.01 18.56 12.95
C VAL A 313 25.70 18.36 13.70
N GLU A 314 25.63 18.78 14.96
CA GLU A 314 24.37 18.77 15.70
C GLU A 314 23.37 19.75 15.08
N VAL A 315 22.18 19.27 14.71
CA VAL A 315 21.14 20.09 14.06
C VAL A 315 19.97 20.35 15.00
N SER A 316 19.59 19.36 15.82
CA SER A 316 18.59 19.51 16.87
C SER A 316 19.00 18.71 18.10
N PRO A 317 19.93 19.23 18.92
CA PRO A 317 20.35 18.57 20.16
C PRO A 317 19.16 18.35 21.11
N PRO A 318 19.13 17.26 21.90
CA PRO A 318 20.14 16.21 21.96
C PRO A 318 19.87 15.05 20.99
N TYR A 319 18.82 15.11 20.15
CA TYR A 319 18.26 13.94 19.45
C TYR A 319 18.73 13.76 18.01
N TYR A 320 19.32 14.79 17.40
CA TYR A 320 19.62 14.74 15.96
C TYR A 320 20.89 15.52 15.57
N SER A 321 21.85 14.80 15.01
CA SER A 321 23.05 15.33 14.34
C SER A 321 23.13 14.79 12.92
N GLN A 322 23.59 15.61 11.99
CA GLN A 322 23.56 15.33 10.54
C GLN A 322 24.92 15.57 9.90
N CYS A 323 25.29 14.75 8.92
CA CYS A 323 26.49 14.98 8.11
C CYS A 323 26.32 16.21 7.22
N LYS A 324 27.20 17.21 7.37
CA LYS A 324 27.22 18.42 6.55
C LYS A 324 28.62 18.76 6.06
#